data_AF-A0A7Z1DRN0-F1
#
_entry.id   AF-A0A7Z1DRN0-F1
#
_cell.length_a   1.000
_cell.length_b   1.000
_cell.length_c   1.000
_cell.angle_alpha   90.00
_cell.angle_beta   90.00
_cell.angle_gamma   90.00
#
_symmetry.space_group_name_H-M   'P 1'
#
loop_
_entity.id
_entity.type
_entity.pdbx_description
1 polymer ?
#
loop_
_entity_poly.entity_id
_entity_poly.type
_entity_poly.pdbx_seq_one_letter_code
_entity_poly.pdbx_strand_id
1 'polypeptide(L)' 'MPLTLLWTGARWAYLAVVIDLFSRKPVGWAMSLSPNTELVKKALTIAYESRGEPSEVMFHSEMTSLTK' A
#
# COMPACT_ATOMS: atom_id res chain seq x y z
N MET A 1 -3.14 3.41 -5.45
CA MET A 1 -3.07 2.44 -4.34
C MET A 1 -4.06 2.90 -3.27
N PRO A 2 -5.09 2.13 -2.92
CA PRO A 2 -6.05 2.58 -1.90
C PRO A 2 -5.43 2.49 -0.49
N LEU A 3 -5.61 3.54 0.30
CA LEU A 3 -5.36 3.53 1.76
C LEU A 3 -6.67 3.12 2.44
N THR A 4 -6.67 2.02 3.19
CA THR A 4 -7.85 1.51 3.90
C THR A 4 -7.71 1.77 5.40
N LEU A 5 -8.74 2.33 6.03
CA LEU A 5 -8.79 2.51 7.48
C LEU A 5 -9.28 1.21 8.13
N LEU A 6 -8.52 0.67 9.08
CA LEU A 6 -8.85 -0.53 9.84
C LEU A 6 -8.91 -0.22 11.32
N TRP A 7 -9.95 -0.73 11.98
CA TRP A 7 -10.07 -0.69 13.43
C TRP A 7 -9.29 -1.84 14.05
N THR A 8 -8.33 -1.54 14.93
CA THR A 8 -7.49 -2.57 15.58
C THR A 8 -8.00 -3.00 16.95
N GLY A 9 -9.21 -2.59 17.34
CA GLY A 9 -9.76 -2.81 18.69
C GLY A 9 -9.38 -1.72 19.69
N ALA A 10 -8.22 -1.09 19.53
CA ALA A 10 -7.74 -0.01 20.41
C ALA A 10 -7.66 1.37 19.71
N ARG A 11 -7.43 1.39 18.39
CA ARG A 11 -7.33 2.62 17.58
C ARG A 11 -7.53 2.34 16.10
N TRP A 12 -7.72 3.40 15.32
CA TRP A 12 -7.70 3.31 13.86
C TRP A 12 -6.26 3.21 13.34
N ALA A 13 -6.06 2.39 12.32
CA ALA A 13 -4.82 2.23 11.59
C ALA A 13 -5.08 2.37 10.08
N TYR A 14 -4.10 2.88 9.35
CA TYR A 14 -4.09 2.94 7.90
C TYR A 14 -3.33 1.72 7.36
N LEU A 15 -3.94 1.01 6.41
CA LEU A 15 -3.34 -0.08 5.65
C LEU A 15 -3.16 0.37 4.20
N ALA A 16 -1.94 0.26 3.69
CA ALA A 16 -1.64 0.37 2.28
C ALA A 16 -1.42 -1.04 1.71
N VAL A 17 -2.10 -1.38 0.61
CA VAL A 17 -1.96 -2.67 -0.08
C VAL A 17 -1.60 -2.45 -1.55
N VAL A 18 -0.64 -3.21 -2.04
CA VAL A 18 -0.21 -3.28 -3.43
C VAL A 18 -0.75 -4.60 -3.99
N ILE A 19 -1.57 -4.51 -5.03
CA ILE A 19 -2.15 -5.68 -5.69
C ILE A 19 -1.53 -5.79 -7.08
N ASP A 20 -1.11 -6.99 -7.45
CA ASP A 20 -0.78 -7.29 -8.83
C ASP A 20 -2.05 -7.39 -9.68
N LEU A 21 -2.18 -6.53 -10.69
CA LEU A 21 -3.37 -6.48 -11.54
C LEU A 21 -3.57 -7.76 -12.37
N PHE A 22 -2.48 -8.47 -12.70
CA PHE A 22 -2.53 -9.69 -13.49
C PHE A 22 -2.98 -10.91 -12.66
N SER A 23 -2.30 -11.18 -11.54
CA SER A 23 -2.63 -12.34 -10.68
C SER A 23 -3.72 -12.08 -9.64
N ARG A 24 -4.13 -10.82 -9.46
CA ARG A 24 -5.01 -10.33 -8.38
C ARG A 24 -4.54 -10.72 -6.97
N LYS A 25 -3.24 -10.94 -6.79
CA LYS A 25 -2.64 -11.26 -5.50
C LYS A 25 -2.07 -10.00 -4.84
N PRO A 26 -2.19 -9.87 -3.50
CA PRO A 26 -1.45 -8.86 -2.77
C PRO A 26 0.04 -9.18 -2.84
N VAL A 27 0.84 -8.25 -3.37
CA VAL A 27 2.29 -8.39 -3.52
C VAL A 27 3.05 -7.57 -2.47
N GLY A 28 2.41 -6.58 -1.84
CA GLY A 28 3.00 -5.87 -0.71
C GLY A 28 1.95 -5.16 0.12
N TRP A 29 2.22 -5.00 1.42
CA TRP A 29 1.32 -4.30 2.31
C TRP A 29 2.09 -3.70 3.50
N ALA A 30 1.58 -2.61 4.04
CA ALA A 30 2.12 -2.02 5.26
C ALA A 30 0.99 -1.36 6.05
N MET A 31 1.16 -1.31 7.38
CA MET A 31 0.22 -0.67 8.30
C MET A 31 0.92 0.42 9.12
N SER A 32 0.23 1.54 9.34
CA SER A 32 0.70 2.65 10.19
C SER A 32 -0.48 3.29 10.91
N LEU A 33 -0.22 3.84 12.09
CA LEU A 33 -1.21 4.60 12.84
C LEU A 33 -1.39 6.03 12.32
N SER A 34 -0.52 6.46 11.41
CA SER A 34 -0.57 7.76 10.76
C SER A 34 -0.58 7.59 9.24
N PRO A 35 -1.39 8.36 8.49
CA PRO A 35 -1.39 8.34 7.04
C PRO A 35 -0.17 9.13 6.57
N ASN A 36 1.00 8.47 6.53
CA ASN A 36 2.25 9.08 6.12
C ASN A 36 2.74 8.50 4.80
N THR A 37 3.57 9.26 4.08
CA THR A 37 4.19 8.81 2.82
C THR A 37 5.05 7.56 3.03
N GLU A 38 5.59 7.38 4.23
CA GLU A 38 6.38 6.21 4.63
C GLU A 38 5.57 4.91 4.62
N LEU A 39 4.28 4.95 4.93
CA LEU A 39 3.38 3.80 4.82
C LEU A 39 3.29 3.29 3.38
N VAL A 40 3.11 4.22 2.44
CA VAL A 40 2.99 3.91 1.01
C VAL A 40 4.34 3.42 0.47
N LYS A 41 5.44 4.10 0.80
CA LYS A 41 6.80 3.67 0.44
C LYS A 41 7.07 2.26 0.94
N LYS A 42 6.74 1.96 2.20
CA LYS A 42 6.99 0.63 2.79
C LYS A 42 6.19 -0.47 2.11
N ALA A 43 4.92 -0.23 1.80
CA ALA A 43 4.12 -1.18 1.03
C ALA A 43 4.73 -1.40 -0.37
N LEU A 44 5.20 -0.34 -1.01
CA LEU A 44 5.84 -0.38 -2.33
C LEU A 44 7.17 -1.15 -2.31
N THR A 45 8.02 -0.92 -1.31
CA THR A 45 9.28 -1.66 -1.12
C THR A 45 9.01 -3.14 -0.97
N ILE A 46 8.06 -3.54 -0.12
CA ILE A 46 7.68 -4.95 0.04
C ILE A 46 7.18 -5.54 -1.28
N ALA A 47 6.39 -4.78 -2.05
CA ALA A 47 5.95 -5.23 -3.37
C ALA A 47 7.09 -5.36 -4.38
N TYR A 48 8.04 -4.44 -4.38
CA TYR A 48 9.22 -4.46 -5.25
C TYR A 48 10.11 -5.68 -4.95
N GLU A 49 10.42 -5.89 -3.67
CA GLU A 49 11.19 -7.05 -3.20
C GLU A 49 10.46 -8.38 -3.49
N SER A 50 9.14 -8.43 -3.29
CA SER A 50 8.35 -9.65 -3.56
C SER A 50 8.36 -10.09 -5.03
N ARG A 51 8.64 -9.15 -5.95
CA ARG A 51 8.71 -9.41 -7.39
C ARG A 51 10.14 -9.72 -7.88
N GLY A 52 11.13 -9.77 -6.97
CA GLY A 52 12.51 -10.07 -7.32
C GLY A 52 13.22 -8.91 -8.02
N GLU A 53 12.96 -7.67 -7.59
CA GLU A 53 13.63 -6.46 -8.08
C GLU A 53 13.57 -6.27 -9.61
N PRO A 54 12.38 -6.18 -10.21
CA PRO A 54 12.27 -6.02 -11.66
C PRO A 54 12.84 -4.66 -12.12
N SER A 55 13.71 -4.69 -13.13
CA SER A 55 14.11 -3.49 -13.88
C SER A 55 12.96 -3.07 -14.81
N GLU A 56 12.58 -1.79 -14.82
CA GLU A 56 11.48 -1.19 -15.62
C GLU A 56 10.04 -1.34 -15.07
N VAL A 57 9.81 -1.03 -13.78
CA VAL A 57 8.45 -0.99 -13.22
C VAL A 57 7.86 0.41 -13.27
N MET A 58 6.65 0.54 -13.84
CA MET A 58 5.82 1.75 -13.74
C MET A 58 4.80 1.59 -12.60
N PHE A 59 4.92 2.40 -11.55
CA PHE A 59 3.99 2.40 -10.42
C PHE A 59 2.95 3.53 -10.56
N HIS A 60 1.68 3.17 -10.78
CA HIS A 60 0.58 4.13 -10.81
C HIS A 60 -0.06 4.28 -9.42
N SER A 61 0.09 5.46 -8.82
CA SER A 61 -0.47 5.78 -7.51
C SER A 61 -1.67 6.71 -7.63
N GLU A 62 -2.87 6.15 -7.63
CA GLU A 62 -4.08 6.95 -7.43
C GLU A 62 -4.31 7.14 -5.94
N MET A 63 -4.30 8.40 -5.49
CA MET A 63 -4.62 8.82 -4.13
C MET A 63 -5.97 9.53 -4.15
N THR A 64 -7.03 8.82 -3.80
CA THR A 64 -8.37 9.42 -3.63
C THR A 64 -8.43 10.05 -2.24
N SER A 65 -8.35 11.38 -2.17
CA SER A 65 -8.67 12.13 -0.95
C SER A 65 -10.18 12.14 -0.76
N LEU A 66 -10.69 11.46 0.28
CA LEU A 66 -12.02 11.75 0.81
C LEU A 66 -11.93 13.03 1.64
N THR A 67 -11.74 14.17 0.98
CA THR A 67 -12.10 15.47 1.52
C THR A 67 -13.61 15.60 1.42
N LYS A 68 -14.28 15.33 2.54
CA LYS A 68 -15.61 15.89 2.82
C LYS A 68 -15.48 16.81 4.02
#